data_AF-A0A554PMI0-F1
#
_entry.id   AF-A0A554PMI0-F1
#
_cell.length_a   1.000
_cell.length_b   1.000
_cell.length_c   1.000
_cell.angle_alpha   90.00
_cell.angle_beta   90.00
_cell.angle_gamma   90.00
#
_symmetry.space_group_name_H-M   'P 1'
#
loop_
_entity.id
_entity.type
_entity.pdbx_description
1 polymer ?
#
loop_
_entity_poly.entity_id
_entity_poly.type
_entity_poly.pdbx_seq_one_letter_code
_entity_poly.pdbx_strand_id
1 'polypeptide(L)'
;MKKLVPDPPMLSPSRERIVQLEVPNQTLRQALDSRVEGEPLHCALQETGSASFGCRDGNGRPLFAVRAGVSAEEALLHVSLLLKCAEETADEITSASGIERGLIWSMIHSVEMARAVVDALLDGAGRQGVLREG
;
A
#
# COMPACT_ATOMS: atom_id res chain seq x y z
N MET A 1 -7.82 52.54 20.15
CA MET A 1 -7.01 51.87 19.12
C MET A 1 -7.23 50.37 19.22
N LYS A 2 -8.02 49.75 18.32
CA LYS A 2 -8.19 48.29 18.29
C LYS A 2 -7.06 47.73 17.43
N LYS A 3 -6.11 47.01 18.05
CA LYS A 3 -5.03 46.36 17.30
C LYS A 3 -5.66 45.29 16.41
N LEU A 4 -5.49 45.45 15.10
CA LEU A 4 -5.85 44.45 14.11
C LEU A 4 -4.92 43.25 14.33
N VAL A 5 -5.49 42.15 14.81
CA VAL A 5 -4.75 40.89 14.93
C VAL A 5 -4.60 40.33 13.51
N PRO A 6 -3.39 40.02 13.03
CA PRO A 6 -3.21 39.40 11.71
C PRO A 6 -3.90 38.04 11.70
N ASP A 7 -4.66 37.76 10.65
CA ASP A 7 -5.26 36.43 10.46
C ASP A 7 -4.14 35.36 10.39
N PRO A 8 -4.34 34.20 11.03
CA PRO A 8 -3.35 33.14 10.98
C PRO A 8 -3.16 32.65 9.53
N PRO A 9 -1.92 32.35 9.11
CA PRO A 9 -1.67 31.88 7.75
C PRO A 9 -2.40 30.55 7.52
N MET A 10 -3.37 30.54 6.61
CA MET A 10 -4.04 29.31 6.20
C MET A 10 -3.04 28.45 5.43
N LEU A 11 -2.72 27.28 5.98
CA LEU A 11 -1.88 26.30 5.30
C LEU A 11 -2.69 25.70 4.15
N SER A 12 -2.09 25.57 2.97
CA SER A 12 -2.73 24.88 1.86
C SER A 12 -2.99 23.41 2.24
N PRO A 13 -4.06 22.76 1.74
CA PRO A 13 -4.42 21.39 2.11
C PRO A 13 -3.27 20.39 1.92
N SER A 14 -2.42 20.63 0.92
CA SER A 14 -1.21 19.84 0.67
C SER A 14 -0.16 19.99 1.78
N ARG A 15 0.03 21.20 2.31
CA ARG A 15 0.94 21.46 3.43
C ARG A 15 0.42 20.88 4.74
N GLU A 16 -0.87 20.97 5.00
CA GLU A 16 -1.47 20.34 6.19
C GLU A 16 -1.30 18.83 6.17
N ARG A 17 -1.53 18.19 5.01
CA ARG A 17 -1.30 16.76 4.83
C ARG A 17 0.16 16.37 5.03
N ILE A 18 1.11 17.18 4.54
CA ILE A 18 2.55 16.95 4.75
C ILE A 18 2.89 16.96 6.24
N VAL A 19 2.43 17.97 6.98
CA VAL A 19 2.64 18.09 8.44
C VAL A 19 1.96 16.94 9.20
N GLN A 20 0.77 16.54 8.79
CA GLN A 20 0.06 15.39 9.39
C GLN A 20 0.79 14.07 9.20
N LEU A 21 1.59 13.93 8.14
CA LEU A 21 2.37 12.73 7.85
C LEU A 21 3.76 12.75 8.48
N GLU A 22 4.27 13.91 8.95
CA GLU A 22 5.61 14.01 9.55
C GLU A 22 5.77 13.13 10.79
N VAL A 23 4.82 13.19 11.73
CA VAL A 23 4.89 12.39 12.97
C VAL A 23 4.76 10.90 12.68
N PRO A 24 3.75 10.41 11.92
CA PRO A 24 3.67 9.00 11.53
C PRO A 24 4.91 8.51 10.77
N ASN A 25 5.45 9.31 9.84
CA ASN A 25 6.65 8.96 9.08
C ASN A 25 7.87 8.87 9.99
N GLN A 26 8.00 9.79 10.95
CA GLN A 26 9.10 9.76 11.92
C GLN A 26 9.00 8.52 12.82
N THR A 27 7.80 8.15 13.27
CA THR A 27 7.56 6.92 14.04
C THR A 27 7.90 5.68 13.22
N LEU A 28 7.52 5.63 11.94
CA LEU A 28 7.89 4.53 11.05
C LEU A 28 9.40 4.40 10.89
N ARG A 29 10.11 5.53 10.69
CA ARG A 29 11.57 5.55 10.59
C ARG A 29 12.22 5.04 11.87
N GLN A 30 11.75 5.49 13.04
CA GLN A 30 12.25 5.02 14.32
C GLN A 30 12.00 3.51 14.53
N ALA A 31 10.85 2.99 14.11
CA ALA A 31 10.54 1.55 14.21
C ALA A 31 11.41 0.70 13.27
N LEU A 32 11.74 1.22 12.09
CA LEU A 32 12.67 0.60 11.15
C LEU A 32 14.11 0.63 11.68
N ASP A 33 14.54 1.75 12.27
CA ASP A 33 15.87 1.91 12.87
C ASP A 33 16.02 1.08 14.16
N SER A 34 14.94 0.89 14.92
CA SER A 34 14.93 0.10 16.16
C SER A 34 14.73 -1.40 15.93
N ARG A 35 14.56 -1.86 14.68
CA ARG A 35 14.54 -3.30 14.38
C ARG A 35 15.92 -3.86 14.67
N VAL A 36 16.05 -4.46 15.84
CA VAL A 36 17.07 -5.45 16.20
C VAL A 36 17.25 -6.40 15.01
N GLU A 37 18.50 -6.66 14.64
CA GLU A 37 18.90 -7.49 13.50
C GLU A 37 18.21 -8.86 13.49
N GLY A 38 17.02 -8.92 12.91
CA GLY A 38 16.45 -10.14 12.37
C GLY A 38 17.05 -10.40 10.98
N GLU A 39 16.92 -11.63 10.51
CA GLU A 39 17.22 -11.97 9.12
C GLU A 39 16.62 -10.89 8.19
N PRO A 40 17.38 -10.41 7.20
CA PRO A 40 16.90 -9.40 6.28
C PRO A 40 15.53 -9.78 5.72
N LEU A 41 14.61 -8.81 5.58
CA LEU A 41 13.24 -9.09 5.09
C LEU A 41 13.23 -9.90 3.79
N HIS A 42 14.20 -9.68 2.91
CA HIS A 42 14.34 -10.42 1.67
C HIS A 42 14.64 -11.92 1.86
N CYS A 43 15.21 -12.34 2.99
CA CYS A 43 15.40 -13.75 3.33
C CYS A 43 14.11 -14.41 3.84
N ALA A 44 13.23 -13.62 4.49
CA ALA A 44 11.95 -14.09 5.03
C ALA A 44 10.83 -14.16 3.97
N LEU A 45 10.94 -13.36 2.90
CA LEU A 45 9.99 -13.32 1.79
C LEU A 45 10.28 -14.46 0.81
N GLN A 46 9.80 -15.67 1.09
CA GLN A 46 9.99 -16.81 0.20
C GLN A 46 8.80 -17.02 -0.74
N GLU A 47 7.59 -16.99 -0.18
CA GLU A 47 6.35 -17.21 -0.91
C GLU A 47 5.19 -16.41 -0.31
N THR A 48 4.14 -16.23 -1.09
CA THR A 48 2.89 -15.61 -0.63
C THR A 48 2.17 -16.48 0.39
N GLY A 49 1.63 -15.84 1.42
CA GLY A 49 0.51 -16.35 2.21
C GLY A 49 -0.83 -16.12 1.49
N SER A 50 -1.92 -16.05 2.25
CA SER A 50 -3.26 -15.83 1.69
C SER A 50 -3.83 -14.52 2.22
N ALA A 51 -3.95 -13.51 1.35
CA ALA A 51 -4.54 -12.21 1.70
C ALA A 51 -5.82 -11.95 0.89
N SER A 52 -6.93 -11.68 1.58
CA SER A 52 -8.19 -11.30 0.95
C SER A 52 -8.21 -9.80 0.60
N PHE A 53 -8.81 -9.43 -0.53
CA PHE A 53 -8.94 -8.03 -0.97
C PHE A 53 -10.22 -7.80 -1.79
N GLY A 54 -10.53 -6.54 -2.09
CA GLY A 54 -11.68 -6.17 -2.90
C GLY A 54 -13.02 -6.31 -2.17
N CYS A 55 -14.05 -6.48 -2.98
CA CYS A 55 -15.43 -6.57 -2.52
C CYS A 55 -15.71 -7.85 -1.74
N ARG A 56 -16.77 -7.80 -0.92
CA ARG A 56 -17.35 -8.96 -0.23
C ARG A 56 -18.69 -9.34 -0.85
N ASP A 57 -19.08 -10.60 -0.76
CA ASP A 57 -20.39 -11.08 -1.18
C ASP A 57 -21.50 -10.63 -0.20
N GLY A 58 -22.76 -10.97 -0.52
CA GLY A 58 -23.91 -10.67 0.34
C GLY A 58 -23.88 -11.36 1.72
N ASN A 59 -22.99 -12.33 1.92
CA ASN A 59 -22.77 -13.02 3.19
C ASN A 59 -21.52 -12.51 3.93
N GLY A 60 -20.89 -11.43 3.43
CA GLY A 60 -19.68 -10.84 4.01
C GLY A 60 -18.40 -11.62 3.74
N ARG A 61 -18.39 -12.61 2.84
CA ARG A 61 -17.20 -13.39 2.47
C ARG A 61 -16.37 -12.61 1.45
N PRO A 62 -15.03 -12.62 1.54
CA PRO A 62 -14.20 -11.96 0.54
C PRO A 62 -14.40 -12.62 -0.83
N LEU A 63 -14.51 -11.80 -1.88
CA LEU A 63 -14.63 -12.31 -3.25
C LEU A 63 -13.29 -12.70 -3.86
N PHE A 64 -12.22 -12.02 -3.45
CA PHE A 64 -10.88 -12.24 -3.98
C PHE A 64 -9.88 -12.50 -2.86
N ALA A 65 -8.90 -13.34 -3.16
CA ALA A 65 -7.74 -13.56 -2.34
C ALA A 65 -6.53 -13.86 -3.22
N VAL A 66 -5.35 -13.42 -2.75
CA VAL A 66 -4.08 -13.84 -3.33
C VAL A 66 -3.84 -15.29 -2.96
N ARG A 67 -3.42 -16.08 -3.95
CA ARG A 67 -3.08 -17.49 -3.78
C ARG A 67 -1.81 -17.63 -2.95
N ALA A 68 -1.83 -18.51 -1.95
CA ALA A 68 -0.65 -18.87 -1.17
C ALA A 68 0.31 -19.77 -1.97
N GLY A 69 1.59 -19.75 -1.61
CA GLY A 69 2.64 -20.58 -2.22
C GLY A 69 3.14 -20.09 -3.57
N VAL A 70 2.87 -18.84 -3.96
CA VAL A 70 3.50 -18.21 -5.13
C VAL A 70 4.85 -17.67 -4.71
N SER A 71 5.90 -17.93 -5.49
CA SER A 71 7.25 -17.46 -5.15
C SER A 71 7.29 -15.93 -5.02
N ALA A 72 8.13 -15.44 -4.09
CA ALA A 72 8.27 -14.01 -3.88
C ALA A 72 8.76 -13.27 -5.14
N GLU A 73 9.63 -13.89 -5.93
CA GLU A 73 10.12 -13.32 -7.19
C GLU A 73 8.98 -13.10 -8.19
N GLU A 74 8.19 -14.14 -8.49
CA GLU A 74 7.06 -14.03 -9.41
C GLU A 74 6.00 -13.05 -8.90
N ALA A 75 5.72 -13.09 -7.60
CA ALA A 75 4.77 -12.18 -6.97
C ALA A 75 5.22 -10.71 -7.11
N LEU A 76 6.50 -10.41 -6.85
CA LEU A 76 7.04 -9.04 -6.97
C LEU A 76 7.12 -8.56 -8.42
N LEU A 77 7.37 -9.44 -9.38
CA LEU A 77 7.25 -9.11 -10.81
C LEU A 77 5.83 -8.69 -11.17
N HIS A 78 4.82 -9.39 -10.67
CA HIS A 78 3.42 -9.02 -10.88
C HIS A 78 3.04 -7.72 -10.16
N VAL A 79 3.55 -7.47 -8.95
CA VAL A 79 3.38 -6.18 -8.25
C VAL A 79 3.92 -5.04 -9.11
N SER A 80 5.13 -5.18 -9.65
CA SER A 80 5.74 -4.18 -10.53
C SER A 80 4.88 -3.90 -11.76
N LEU A 81 4.37 -4.96 -12.41
CA LEU A 81 3.48 -4.82 -13.56
C LEU A 81 2.17 -4.08 -13.21
N LEU A 82 1.54 -4.44 -12.09
CA LEU A 82 0.30 -3.81 -11.63
C LEU A 82 0.49 -2.32 -11.33
N LEU A 83 1.61 -1.97 -10.68
CA LEU A 83 1.94 -0.58 -10.40
C LEU A 83 2.24 0.22 -11.67
N LYS A 84 2.93 -0.39 -12.65
CA LYS A 84 3.13 0.23 -13.96
C LYS A 84 1.80 0.48 -14.68
N CYS A 85 0.87 -0.49 -14.68
CA CYS A 85 -0.45 -0.28 -15.26
C CYS A 85 -1.23 0.84 -14.55
N ALA A 86 -1.08 0.96 -13.23
CA ALA A 86 -1.69 2.04 -12.48
C ALA A 86 -1.10 3.41 -12.86
N GLU A 87 0.22 3.51 -13.03
CA GLU A 87 0.92 4.72 -13.47
C GLU A 87 0.47 5.15 -14.88
N GLU A 88 0.48 4.23 -15.85
CA GLU A 88 0.03 4.52 -17.22
C GLU A 88 -1.45 4.94 -17.26
N THR A 89 -2.30 4.30 -16.43
CA THR A 89 -3.71 4.69 -16.31
C THR A 89 -3.87 6.06 -15.66
N ALA A 90 -3.03 6.41 -14.69
CA ALA A 90 -3.03 7.73 -14.06
C ALA A 90 -2.68 8.83 -15.06
N ASP A 91 -1.66 8.61 -15.90
CA ASP A 91 -1.26 9.54 -16.95
C ASP A 91 -2.42 9.78 -17.93
N GLU A 92 -3.09 8.71 -18.37
CA GLU A 92 -4.27 8.81 -19.24
C GLU A 92 -5.39 9.64 -18.59
N ILE A 93 -5.70 9.41 -17.30
CA ILE A 93 -6.69 10.19 -16.55
C ILE A 93 -6.33 11.67 -16.53
N THR A 94 -5.05 12.02 -16.32
CA THR A 94 -4.63 13.43 -16.27
C THR A 94 -4.72 14.13 -17.62
N SER A 95 -4.61 13.39 -18.73
CA SER A 95 -4.73 13.92 -20.08
C SER A 95 -6.18 14.05 -20.56
N ALA A 96 -7.13 13.40 -19.88
CA ALA A 96 -8.53 13.38 -20.25
C ALA A 96 -9.26 14.70 -19.92
N SER A 97 -10.24 15.08 -20.74
CA SER A 97 -11.01 16.32 -20.58
C SER A 97 -12.33 16.15 -19.79
N GLY A 98 -12.48 15.05 -19.04
CA GLY A 98 -13.71 14.70 -18.33
C GLY A 98 -13.51 13.72 -17.18
N ILE A 99 -14.62 13.26 -16.57
CA ILE A 99 -14.60 12.30 -15.47
C ILE A 99 -14.50 10.88 -16.03
N GLU A 100 -13.28 10.35 -16.09
CA GLU A 100 -13.00 8.99 -16.56
C GLU A 100 -13.19 7.93 -15.46
N ARG A 101 -14.44 7.76 -14.98
CA ARG A 101 -14.74 6.86 -13.85
C ARG A 101 -14.20 5.44 -14.08
N GLY A 102 -14.25 4.94 -15.31
CA GLY A 102 -13.72 3.62 -15.67
C GLY A 102 -12.20 3.52 -15.49
N LEU A 103 -11.46 4.52 -15.95
CA LEU A 103 -10.00 4.58 -15.78
C LEU A 103 -9.62 4.74 -14.30
N ILE A 104 -10.34 5.57 -13.56
CA ILE A 104 -10.13 5.74 -12.12
C ILE A 104 -10.29 4.40 -11.40
N TRP A 105 -11.35 3.64 -11.69
CA TRP A 105 -11.54 2.32 -11.10
C TRP A 105 -10.47 1.31 -11.56
N SER A 106 -10.03 1.37 -12.82
CA SER A 106 -8.94 0.52 -13.34
C SER A 106 -7.62 0.76 -12.57
N MET A 107 -7.26 2.02 -12.36
CA MET A 107 -6.08 2.41 -11.57
C MET A 107 -6.23 1.95 -10.11
N ILE A 108 -7.37 2.19 -9.48
CA ILE A 108 -7.65 1.78 -8.09
C ILE A 108 -7.50 0.26 -7.93
N HIS A 109 -8.12 -0.53 -8.81
CA HIS A 109 -8.04 -1.99 -8.72
C HIS A 109 -6.62 -2.51 -8.96
N SER A 110 -5.84 -1.88 -9.85
CA SER A 110 -4.43 -2.23 -10.06
C SER A 110 -3.60 -2.01 -8.80
N VAL A 111 -3.78 -0.88 -8.12
CA VAL A 111 -3.12 -0.58 -6.84
C VAL A 111 -3.59 -1.52 -5.72
N GLU A 112 -4.89 -1.81 -5.66
CA GLU A 112 -5.47 -2.71 -4.66
C GLU A 112 -4.92 -4.13 -4.80
N MET A 113 -4.84 -4.66 -6.03
CA MET A 113 -4.23 -5.96 -6.30
C MET A 113 -2.73 -5.98 -5.94
N ALA A 114 -1.99 -4.93 -6.30
CA ALA A 114 -0.56 -4.84 -5.96
C ALA A 114 -0.35 -4.88 -4.45
N ARG A 115 -1.16 -4.11 -3.70
CA ARG A 115 -1.14 -4.13 -2.24
C ARG A 115 -1.49 -5.50 -1.69
N ALA A 116 -2.53 -6.16 -2.21
CA ALA A 116 -2.94 -7.48 -1.73
C ALA A 116 -1.83 -8.51 -1.89
N VAL A 117 -1.06 -8.46 -2.98
CA VAL A 117 0.10 -9.35 -3.19
C VAL A 117 1.21 -9.06 -2.17
N VAL A 118 1.50 -7.80 -1.87
CA VAL A 118 2.46 -7.43 -0.81
C VAL A 118 1.99 -7.90 0.56
N ASP A 119 0.72 -7.69 0.90
CA ASP A 119 0.13 -8.15 2.16
C ASP A 119 0.21 -9.68 2.27
N ALA A 120 -0.01 -10.40 1.16
CA ALA A 120 0.17 -11.85 1.12
C ALA A 120 1.63 -12.27 1.33
N LEU A 121 2.60 -11.59 0.71
CA LEU A 121 4.02 -11.86 0.92
C LEU A 121 4.44 -11.66 2.39
N LEU A 122 3.91 -10.62 3.03
CA LEU A 122 4.17 -10.35 4.45
C LEU A 122 3.51 -11.41 5.36
N ASP A 123 2.29 -11.87 5.05
CA ASP A 123 1.64 -12.99 5.75
C ASP A 123 2.45 -14.29 5.60
N GLY A 124 2.95 -14.60 4.40
CA GLY A 124 3.80 -15.75 4.15
C GLY A 124 5.08 -15.74 4.99
N ALA A 125 5.77 -14.59 5.01
CA ALA A 125 6.98 -14.39 5.81
C ALA A 125 6.72 -14.56 7.32
N GLY A 126 5.60 -14.04 7.83
CA GLY A 126 5.22 -14.18 9.24
C GLY A 126 4.99 -15.64 9.66
N ARG A 127 4.40 -16.46 8.78
CA ARG A 127 4.16 -17.89 9.06
C ARG A 127 5.45 -18.72 9.09
N GLN A 128 6.41 -18.39 8.22
CA GLN A 128 7.70 -19.09 8.19
C GLN A 128 8.56 -18.80 9.43
N GLY A 129 8.46 -17.60 10.01
CA GLY A 129 9.12 -17.29 11.28
C GLY A 129 8.66 -18.20 12.42
N VAL A 130 7.35 -18.44 12.52
CA VAL A 130 6.76 -19.29 13.58
C VAL A 130 7.18 -20.76 13.45
N LEU A 131 7.32 -21.28 12.21
CA LEU A 131 7.75 -22.66 11.98
C LEU A 131 9.25 -22.92 12.28
N ARG A 132 10.07 -21.87 12.39
CA ARG A 132 11.52 -22.00 12.64
C ARG A 132 11.91 -21.87 14.12
N GLU A 133 10.98 -21.42 14.97
CA GLU A 133 11.20 -21.23 16.41
C GLU A 133 10.57 -22.34 17.29
N GLY A 134 9.96 -23.38 16.71
CA GLY A 134 9.42 -24.55 17.42
C GLY A 134 10.23 -25.81 17.18
#